data_AF-A0A2D5FGQ2-F1
#
_entry.id   AF-A0A2D5FGQ2-F1
#
_cell.length_a   1.000
_cell.length_b   1.000
_cell.length_c   1.000
_cell.angle_alpha   90.00
_cell.angle_beta   90.00
_cell.angle_gamma   90.00
#
_symmetry.space_group_name_H-M   'P 1'
#
loop_
_entity.id
_entity.type
_entity.pdbx_description
1 polymer ?
#
loop_
_entity_poly.entity_id
_entity_poly.type
_entity_poly.pdbx_seq_one_letter_code
_entity_poly.pdbx_strand_id
1 'polypeptide(L)'
;MMFTAEVNITSQDGFDMTLDCPSPGIPPVKQYLKHEGFTILDEKVSIKGTKNISDLIELEVAGSDFAKLRAAIIRFLKSRNVKYTEEQFNSTGELNSRFNLDDISVFDKTI
;
A
#
# COMPACT_ATOMS: atom_id res chain seq x y z
N MET A 1 14.35 -8.47 13.70
CA MET A 1 14.47 -7.62 12.50
C MET A 1 13.64 -6.38 12.78
N MET A 2 14.17 -5.18 12.53
CA MET A 2 13.45 -3.92 12.79
C MET A 2 12.97 -3.39 11.44
N PHE A 3 11.65 -3.37 11.22
CA PHE A 3 11.04 -2.81 10.02
C PHE A 3 10.87 -1.30 10.18
N THR A 4 10.98 -0.58 9.06
CA THR A 4 10.96 0.89 9.05
C THR A 4 9.62 1.47 8.61
N ALA A 5 8.79 0.71 7.88
CA ALA A 5 7.37 0.97 7.67
C ALA A 5 6.63 -0.25 7.13
N GLU A 6 5.34 -0.08 6.79
CA GLU A 6 4.49 -1.10 6.19
C GLU A 6 3.64 -0.55 5.04
N VAL A 7 3.29 -1.41 4.09
CA VAL A 7 2.23 -1.18 3.10
C VAL A 7 1.15 -2.23 3.31
N ASN A 8 -0.10 -1.81 3.49
CA ASN A 8 -1.23 -2.73 3.69
C ASN A 8 -2.15 -2.70 2.49
N ILE A 9 -2.59 -3.87 2.03
CA ILE A 9 -3.65 -4.02 1.04
C ILE A 9 -4.80 -4.74 1.71
N THR A 10 -5.99 -4.18 1.60
CA THR A 10 -7.23 -4.80 2.10
C THR A 10 -8.25 -4.87 0.98
N SER A 11 -8.96 -5.99 0.87
CA SER A 11 -10.10 -6.14 -0.01
C SER A 11 -11.21 -6.88 0.72
N GLN A 12 -12.43 -6.36 0.65
CA GLN A 12 -13.62 -7.00 1.16
C GLN A 12 -14.56 -7.33 -0.01
N ASP A 13 -15.19 -8.51 0.02
CA ASP A 13 -16.08 -8.94 -1.05
C ASP A 13 -17.19 -7.93 -1.31
N GLY A 14 -17.27 -7.44 -2.55
CA GLY A 14 -18.25 -6.45 -2.98
C GLY A 14 -17.91 -4.99 -2.67
N PHE A 15 -16.72 -4.72 -2.12
CA PHE A 15 -16.21 -3.38 -1.85
C PHE A 15 -14.93 -3.09 -2.65
N ASP A 16 -14.61 -1.80 -2.76
CA ASP A 16 -13.35 -1.34 -3.31
C ASP A 16 -12.17 -1.72 -2.38
N MET A 17 -10.97 -1.79 -2.94
CA MET A 17 -9.77 -2.14 -2.19
C MET A 17 -9.19 -0.90 -1.52
N THR A 18 -8.58 -1.08 -0.34
CA THR A 18 -7.78 -0.04 0.29
C THR A 18 -6.30 -0.40 0.25
N LEU A 19 -5.47 0.63 0.10
CA LEU A 19 -4.02 0.55 0.12
C LEU A 19 -3.47 1.61 1.07
N ASP A 20 -2.90 1.18 2.18
CA ASP A 20 -2.23 2.05 3.14
C ASP A 20 -0.73 2.05 2.87
N CYS A 21 -0.14 3.22 2.71
CA CYS A 21 1.30 3.35 2.43
C CYS A 21 1.86 4.62 3.11
N PRO A 22 3.15 4.65 3.49
CA PRO A 22 3.74 5.82 4.12
C PRO A 22 3.65 7.05 3.21
N SER A 23 3.42 8.21 3.80
CA SER A 23 3.28 9.48 3.06
C SER A 23 4.32 9.72 1.95
N PRO A 24 5.65 9.49 2.17
CA PRO A 24 6.63 9.63 1.10
C PRO A 24 6.44 8.65 -0.07
N GLY A 25 5.90 7.45 0.21
CA GLY A 25 5.67 6.41 -0.79
C GLY A 25 4.39 6.56 -1.59
N ILE A 26 3.47 7.42 -1.17
CA ILE A 26 2.15 7.55 -1.78
C ILE A 26 2.21 8.17 -3.18
N PRO A 27 2.89 9.30 -3.43
CA PRO A 27 3.00 9.85 -4.78
C PRO A 27 3.54 8.85 -5.82
N PRO A 28 4.68 8.15 -5.59
CA PRO A 28 5.20 7.20 -6.58
C PRO A 28 4.33 5.94 -6.71
N VAL A 29 3.72 5.44 -5.63
CA VAL A 29 2.81 4.30 -5.68
C VAL A 29 1.54 4.64 -6.46
N LYS A 30 0.93 5.80 -6.18
CA LYS A 30 -0.26 6.29 -6.88
C LYS A 30 -0.02 6.45 -8.38
N GLN A 31 1.11 7.03 -8.77
CA GLN A 31 1.48 7.17 -10.18
C GLN A 31 1.68 5.81 -10.85
N TYR A 32 2.34 4.88 -10.17
CA TYR A 32 2.56 3.52 -10.68
C TYR A 32 1.24 2.76 -10.88
N LEU A 33 0.33 2.80 -9.91
CA LEU A 33 -0.98 2.13 -10.00
C LEU A 33 -1.82 2.69 -11.16
N LYS A 34 -1.83 4.01 -11.36
CA LYS A 34 -2.50 4.62 -12.51
C LYS A 34 -1.91 4.14 -13.84
N HIS A 35 -0.58 4.01 -13.93
CA HIS A 35 0.09 3.48 -15.11
C HIS A 35 -0.26 2.00 -15.36
N GLU A 36 -0.40 1.19 -14.31
CA GLU A 36 -0.85 -0.21 -14.40
C GLU A 36 -2.37 -0.35 -14.68
N GLY A 37 -3.09 0.76 -14.83
CA GLY A 37 -4.50 0.80 -15.18
C GLY A 37 -5.47 0.67 -14.01
N PHE A 38 -5.02 0.92 -12.77
CA PHE A 38 -5.90 1.02 -11.61
C PHE A 38 -6.54 2.41 -11.52
N THR A 39 -7.81 2.44 -11.12
CA THR A 39 -8.53 3.69 -10.83
C THR A 39 -8.44 3.97 -9.34
N ILE A 40 -7.92 5.14 -8.98
CA ILE A 40 -7.88 5.62 -7.59
C ILE A 40 -9.12 6.49 -7.38
N LEU A 41 -9.97 6.10 -6.44
CA LEU A 41 -11.24 6.76 -6.14
C LEU A 41 -11.05 7.90 -5.15
N ASP A 42 -10.30 7.65 -4.08
CA ASP A 42 -10.06 8.63 -3.02
C ASP A 42 -8.66 8.46 -2.40
N GLU A 43 -8.20 9.50 -1.71
CA GLU A 43 -6.97 9.51 -0.91
C GLU A 43 -7.25 10.15 0.44
N LYS A 44 -7.18 9.37 1.51
CA LYS A 44 -7.43 9.85 2.87
C LYS A 44 -6.11 10.00 3.62
N VAL A 45 -5.77 11.26 3.90
CA VAL A 45 -4.61 11.61 4.71
C VAL A 45 -5.02 11.62 6.19
N SER A 46 -4.33 10.84 7.00
CA SER A 46 -4.52 10.83 8.46
C SER A 46 -4.39 12.25 9.06
N ILE A 47 -5.33 12.62 9.94
CA ILE A 47 -5.39 13.96 10.53
C ILE A 47 -4.19 14.16 11.47
N LYS A 48 -3.43 15.24 11.26
CA LYS A 48 -2.32 15.65 12.13
C LYS A 48 -2.78 15.71 13.60
N GLY A 49 -2.18 14.89 14.46
CA GLY A 49 -2.40 14.91 15.92
C GLY A 49 -3.16 13.71 16.49
N THR A 50 -3.68 12.80 15.67
CA THR A 50 -4.17 11.51 16.17
C THR A 50 -2.98 10.57 16.40
N LYS A 51 -2.70 10.25 17.67
CA LYS A 51 -1.59 9.37 18.12
C LYS A 51 -1.71 7.89 17.68
N ASN A 52 -2.58 7.54 16.72
CA ASN A 52 -2.58 6.22 16.08
C ASN A 52 -1.64 6.33 14.88
N ILE A 53 -0.33 6.19 15.10
CA ILE A 53 0.47 4.99 14.84
C ILE A 53 0.52 4.74 13.32
N SER A 54 1.63 5.18 12.70
CA SER A 54 1.99 5.14 11.27
C SER A 54 1.44 6.31 10.43
N ASP A 55 2.34 7.11 9.84
CA ASP A 55 2.05 8.18 8.86
C ASP A 55 1.59 7.59 7.51
N LEU A 56 0.65 6.63 7.57
CA LEU A 56 0.07 6.00 6.41
C LEU A 56 -1.05 6.88 5.85
N ILE A 57 -1.07 6.96 4.52
CA ILE A 57 -2.17 7.52 3.75
C ILE A 57 -2.90 6.33 3.12
N GLU A 58 -4.22 6.35 3.22
CA GLU A 58 -5.09 5.34 2.61
C GLU A 58 -5.43 5.78 1.18
N LEU A 59 -5.28 4.86 0.22
CA LEU A 59 -5.76 5.00 -1.15
C LEU A 59 -6.93 4.04 -1.36
N GLU A 60 -8.07 4.57 -1.81
CA GLU A 60 -9.20 3.75 -2.24
C GLU A 60 -9.02 3.44 -3.74
N VAL A 61 -8.99 2.15 -4.07
CA VAL A 61 -8.70 1.62 -5.41
C VAL A 61 -9.93 0.88 -5.91
N ALA A 62 -10.45 1.29 -7.06
CA ALA A 62 -11.68 0.74 -7.62
C ALA A 62 -11.54 -0.75 -7.96
N GLY A 63 -12.61 -1.50 -7.69
CA GLY A 63 -12.72 -2.92 -7.97
C GLY A 63 -12.18 -3.80 -6.84
N SER A 64 -12.29 -5.12 -7.02
CA SER A 64 -12.04 -6.11 -5.96
C SER A 64 -10.97 -7.15 -6.32
N ASP A 65 -10.17 -6.91 -7.36
CA ASP A 65 -9.10 -7.84 -7.78
C ASP A 65 -7.85 -7.68 -6.91
N PHE A 66 -7.93 -8.22 -5.69
CA PHE A 66 -6.88 -8.21 -4.69
C PHE A 66 -5.57 -8.79 -5.22
N ALA A 67 -5.64 -9.90 -5.96
CA ALA A 67 -4.46 -10.57 -6.49
C ALA A 67 -3.71 -9.67 -7.48
N LYS A 68 -4.43 -8.94 -8.33
CA LYS A 68 -3.85 -8.00 -9.28
C LYS A 68 -3.22 -6.79 -8.58
N LEU A 69 -3.90 -6.18 -7.61
CA LEU A 69 -3.36 -5.06 -6.84
C LEU A 69 -2.10 -5.48 -6.06
N ARG A 70 -2.17 -6.61 -5.37
CA ARG A 70 -1.03 -7.21 -4.67
C ARG A 70 0.17 -7.44 -5.60
N ALA A 71 -0.06 -8.03 -6.77
CA ALA A 71 1.00 -8.25 -7.74
C ALA A 71 1.61 -6.93 -8.25
N ALA A 72 0.82 -5.87 -8.41
CA ALA A 72 1.29 -4.55 -8.81
C ALA A 72 2.19 -3.93 -7.73
N ILE A 73 1.80 -4.00 -6.45
CA ILE A 73 2.62 -3.51 -5.33
C ILE A 73 3.94 -4.29 -5.24
N ILE A 74 3.92 -5.60 -5.40
CA ILE A 74 5.15 -6.42 -5.42
C ILE A 74 6.09 -5.98 -6.56
N ARG A 75 5.54 -5.73 -7.77
CA ARG A 75 6.33 -5.22 -8.91
C ARG A 75 6.93 -3.85 -8.61
N PHE A 76 6.13 -2.96 -8.02
CA PHE A 76 6.58 -1.63 -7.61
C PHE A 76 7.74 -1.71 -6.62
N LEU A 77 7.60 -2.47 -5.52
CA LEU A 77 8.64 -2.61 -4.50
C LEU A 77 9.93 -3.19 -5.10
N LYS A 78 9.83 -4.20 -5.98
CA LYS A 78 10.98 -4.75 -6.70
C LYS A 78 11.64 -3.73 -7.61
N SER A 79 10.87 -2.92 -8.35
CA SER A 79 11.40 -1.88 -9.25
C SER A 79 12.21 -0.81 -8.50
N ARG A 80 11.90 -0.61 -7.21
CA ARG A 80 12.57 0.33 -6.31
C ARG A 80 13.64 -0.32 -5.44
N ASN A 81 13.91 -1.62 -5.64
CA ASN A 81 14.86 -2.41 -4.85
C ASN A 81 14.55 -2.40 -3.33
N VAL A 82 13.27 -2.36 -2.97
CA VAL A 82 12.82 -2.39 -1.57
C VAL A 82 12.76 -3.83 -1.09
N LYS A 83 13.45 -4.12 0.02
CA LYS A 83 13.32 -5.40 0.72
C LYS A 83 12.10 -5.36 1.62
N TYR A 84 11.34 -6.44 1.61
CA TYR A 84 10.13 -6.57 2.42
C TYR A 84 9.91 -8.01 2.88
N THR A 85 9.18 -8.14 3.98
CA THR A 85 8.53 -9.39 4.40
C THR A 85 7.04 -9.23 4.24
N GLU A 86 6.37 -10.24 3.68
CA GLU A 86 4.92 -10.19 3.49
C GLU A 86 4.21 -11.10 4.49
N GLU A 87 3.17 -10.57 5.12
CA GLU A 87 2.25 -11.30 5.99
C GLU A 87 0.84 -11.21 5.40
N GLN A 88 0.15 -12.34 5.33
CA GLN A 88 -1.23 -12.40 4.83
C GLN A 88 -2.18 -12.81 5.95
N PHE A 89 -3.28 -12.06 6.09
CA PHE A 89 -4.29 -12.30 7.11
C PHE A 89 -5.65 -12.36 6.43
N ASN A 90 -6.06 -13.55 6.02
CA ASN A 90 -7.30 -13.72 5.27
C ASN A 90 -8.39 -14.27 6.19
N SER A 91 -9.59 -13.71 6.07
CA SER A 91 -10.80 -14.15 6.76
C SER A 91 -11.90 -14.43 5.72
N THR A 92 -13.07 -14.91 6.15
CA THR A 92 -14.19 -15.15 5.23
C THR A 92 -14.68 -13.82 4.66
N GLY A 93 -14.39 -13.55 3.39
CA GLY A 93 -14.81 -12.35 2.67
C GLY A 93 -13.86 -11.15 2.80
N GLU A 94 -12.70 -11.32 3.44
CA GLU A 94 -11.67 -10.29 3.53
C GLU A 94 -10.27 -10.86 3.24
N LEU A 95 -9.54 -10.17 2.37
CA LEU A 95 -8.17 -10.47 2.01
C LEU A 95 -7.27 -9.34 2.49
N ASN A 96 -6.19 -9.69 3.19
CA ASN A 96 -5.21 -8.71 3.66
C ASN A 96 -3.79 -9.14 3.31
N SER A 97 -2.97 -8.18 2.89
CA SER A 97 -1.53 -8.36 2.73
C SER A 97 -0.80 -7.17 3.32
N ARG A 98 0.03 -7.42 4.34
CA ARG A 98 0.93 -6.45 4.94
C ARG A 98 2.35 -6.71 4.43
N PHE A 99 2.96 -5.69 3.84
CA PHE A 99 4.34 -5.67 3.41
C PHE A 99 5.16 -4.87 4.41
N ASN A 100 5.86 -5.56 5.31
CA ASN A 100 6.79 -4.96 6.26
C ASN A 100 8.10 -4.62 5.55
N LEU A 101 8.46 -3.34 5.49
CA LEU A 101 9.58 -2.82 4.69
C LEU A 101 10.83 -2.61 5.54
N ASP A 102 12.00 -2.98 5.01
CA ASP A 102 13.27 -2.85 5.73
C ASP A 102 13.90 -1.45 5.61
N ASP A 103 13.65 -0.73 4.50
CA ASP A 103 14.26 0.58 4.22
C ASP A 103 13.28 1.53 3.50
N ILE A 104 12.69 2.48 4.25
CA ILE A 104 11.78 3.49 3.71
C ILE A 104 12.47 4.60 2.91
N SER A 105 13.80 4.77 3.06
CA SER A 105 14.52 5.88 2.40
C SER A 105 14.47 5.77 0.86
N VAL A 106 14.10 4.60 0.34
CA VAL A 106 13.81 4.34 -1.07
C VAL A 106 12.64 5.16 -1.62
N PHE A 107 11.70 5.58 -0.77
CA PHE A 107 10.60 6.47 -1.13
C PHE A 107 10.99 7.95 -1.08
N ASP A 108 11.91 8.31 -0.18
CA ASP A 108 12.45 9.67 -0.03
C ASP A 108 13.41 10.06 -1.17
N LYS A 109 13.88 9.08 -1.93
CA LYS A 109 14.65 9.28 -3.18
C LYS A 109 13.71 9.66 -4.31
N THR A 110 12.98 10.76 -4.15
CA THR A 110 12.38 11.45 -5.30
C THR A 110 13.51 11.90 -6.24
N ILE A 111 13.42 11.44 -7.49
CA ILE A 111 14.17 11.91 -8.66
C ILE A 111 13.64 13.29 -9.03
#